data_AF-A0A1H6F822-F1
#
_entry.id   AF-A0A1H6F822-F1
#
_cell.length_a   1.000
_cell.length_b   1.000
_cell.length_c   1.000
_cell.angle_alpha   90.00
_cell.angle_beta   90.00
_cell.angle_gamma   90.00
#
_symmetry.space_group_name_H-M   'P 1'
#
loop_
_entity.id
_entity.type
_entity.pdbx_description
1 polymer ?
#
loop_
_entity_poly.entity_id
_entity_poly.type
_entity_poly.pdbx_seq_one_letter_code
_entity_poly.pdbx_strand_id
1 'polypeptide(L)'
;MGMHNHGILELSEDQRKLYKVEKIADIYPEYYLIEVKNFNNIAKDSLDEWIYFLKNEQIKEDFTARGLRQAKETLDVLKMNEQERSAYEYHQEQLHYEASIYESSYIAAKLEGKAEGKAEGKAEGKAEGKAEGKAEGKAEGILIGEDRGIEKGILITAKNMKQAGIPAATIAEVTGLSIAQIELL
;
A
#
# COMPACT_ATOMS: atom_id res chain seq x y z
N MET A 1 -49.86 -11.23 -20.56
CA MET A 1 -51.25 -10.84 -20.89
C MET A 1 -52.20 -11.77 -20.15
N GLY A 2 -53.14 -11.24 -19.37
CA GLY A 2 -54.11 -12.04 -18.62
C GLY A 2 -55.12 -12.70 -19.55
N MET A 3 -55.32 -14.02 -19.42
CA MET A 3 -56.11 -14.83 -20.37
C MET A 3 -57.60 -14.45 -20.43
N HIS A 4 -58.15 -13.83 -19.38
CA HIS A 4 -59.58 -13.51 -19.31
C HIS A 4 -59.92 -12.08 -19.73
N ASN A 5 -59.02 -11.12 -19.45
CA ASN A 5 -59.30 -9.69 -19.62
C ASN A 5 -58.26 -8.96 -20.48
N HIS A 6 -57.28 -9.68 -21.05
CA HIS A 6 -56.12 -9.13 -21.76
C HIS A 6 -55.30 -8.09 -20.96
N GLY A 7 -55.54 -7.96 -19.65
CA GLY A 7 -54.83 -7.03 -18.78
C GLY A 7 -53.34 -7.38 -18.66
N ILE A 8 -52.50 -6.36 -18.64
CA ILE A 8 -51.09 -6.49 -18.29
C ILE A 8 -51.01 -6.51 -16.76
N LEU A 9 -50.33 -7.51 -16.18
CA LEU A 9 -50.11 -7.57 -14.74
C LEU A 9 -49.11 -6.46 -14.38
N GLU A 10 -49.48 -5.58 -13.46
CA GLU A 10 -48.62 -4.51 -12.95
C GLU A 10 -48.42 -4.66 -11.44
N LEU A 11 -47.29 -4.17 -10.93
CA LEU A 11 -47.03 -4.12 -9.49
C LEU A 11 -47.94 -3.07 -8.83
N SER A 12 -48.49 -3.41 -7.67
CA SER A 12 -49.18 -2.43 -6.81
C SER A 12 -48.21 -1.39 -6.23
N GLU A 13 -48.70 -0.25 -5.75
CA GLU A 13 -47.84 0.80 -5.17
C GLU A 13 -46.99 0.28 -4.00
N ASP A 14 -47.56 -0.59 -3.17
CA ASP A 14 -46.84 -1.19 -2.04
C ASP A 14 -45.76 -2.17 -2.51
N GLN A 15 -46.02 -2.94 -3.58
CA GLN A 15 -45.04 -3.85 -4.18
C GLN A 15 -43.89 -3.10 -4.84
N ARG A 16 -44.16 -1.98 -5.53
CA ARG A 16 -43.11 -1.13 -6.14
C ARG A 16 -42.17 -0.56 -5.07
N LYS A 17 -42.71 -0.15 -3.92
CA LYS A 17 -41.90 0.33 -2.78
C LYS A 17 -41.09 -0.79 -2.13
N LEU A 18 -41.66 -1.99 -1.99
CA LEU A 18 -41.00 -3.13 -1.36
C LEU A 18 -39.83 -3.67 -2.19
N TYR A 19 -40.04 -3.88 -3.49
CA TYR A 19 -39.03 -4.45 -4.40
C TYR A 19 -38.15 -3.39 -5.08
N LYS A 20 -38.45 -2.10 -4.92
CA LYS A 20 -37.73 -0.96 -5.55
C LYS A 20 -37.63 -1.07 -7.07
N VAL A 21 -38.66 -1.62 -7.70
CA VAL A 21 -38.74 -1.83 -9.15
C VAL A 21 -40.07 -1.32 -9.68
N GLU A 22 -40.07 -0.83 -10.92
CA GLU A 22 -41.26 -0.22 -11.53
C GLU A 22 -42.10 -1.24 -12.30
N LYS A 23 -41.47 -2.25 -12.91
CA LYS A 23 -42.13 -3.25 -13.74
C LYS A 23 -41.98 -4.66 -13.16
N ILE A 24 -42.98 -5.52 -13.42
CA ILE A 24 -42.91 -6.93 -13.02
C ILE A 24 -41.73 -7.66 -13.70
N ALA A 25 -41.38 -7.25 -14.93
CA ALA A 25 -40.23 -7.77 -15.67
C ALA A 25 -38.88 -7.52 -14.98
N ASP A 26 -38.82 -6.59 -14.02
CA ASP A 26 -37.61 -6.35 -13.23
C ASP A 26 -37.46 -7.38 -12.09
N ILE A 27 -38.54 -8.10 -11.73
CA ILE A 27 -38.57 -9.13 -10.68
C ILE A 27 -38.50 -10.53 -11.29
N TYR A 28 -39.26 -10.76 -12.36
CA TYR A 28 -39.29 -12.05 -13.05
C TYR A 28 -38.58 -11.93 -14.39
N PRO A 29 -37.60 -12.81 -14.69
CA PRO A 29 -36.91 -12.78 -15.95
C PRO A 29 -37.89 -13.05 -17.10
N GLU A 30 -37.81 -12.22 -18.15
CA GLU A 30 -38.45 -12.50 -19.42
C GLU A 30 -37.63 -13.56 -20.18
N TYR A 31 -38.27 -14.65 -20.58
CA TYR A 31 -37.64 -15.69 -21.38
C TYR A 31 -37.99 -15.50 -22.86
N TYR A 32 -36.97 -15.30 -23.69
CA TYR A 32 -37.11 -15.32 -25.14
C TYR A 32 -36.78 -16.73 -25.64
N LEU A 33 -37.75 -17.39 -26.28
CA LEU A 33 -37.49 -18.65 -26.99
C LEU A 33 -37.11 -18.33 -28.43
N ILE A 34 -35.85 -18.55 -28.78
CA ILE A 34 -35.32 -18.27 -30.12
C ILE A 34 -35.08 -19.60 -30.84
N GLU A 35 -35.79 -19.83 -31.94
CA GLU A 35 -35.55 -20.96 -32.81
C GLU A 35 -34.42 -20.65 -33.79
N VAL A 36 -33.17 -20.92 -33.39
CA VAL A 36 -31.95 -20.59 -34.14
C VAL A 36 -31.92 -21.16 -35.57
N LYS A 37 -32.66 -22.24 -35.85
CA LYS A 37 -32.75 -22.86 -37.19
C LYS A 37 -33.39 -21.95 -38.24
N ASN A 38 -34.29 -21.05 -37.82
CA ASN A 38 -35.04 -20.17 -38.71
C ASN A 38 -34.24 -18.93 -39.13
N PHE A 39 -33.07 -18.70 -38.52
CA PHE A 39 -32.19 -17.58 -38.86
C PHE A 39 -31.20 -18.00 -39.94
N ASN A 40 -30.91 -17.07 -40.86
CA ASN A 40 -29.86 -17.28 -41.85
C ASN A 40 -28.48 -17.09 -41.19
N ASN A 41 -27.42 -17.34 -41.95
CA ASN A 41 -26.04 -17.30 -41.45
C ASN A 41 -25.37 -15.91 -41.64
N ILE A 42 -26.16 -14.85 -41.75
CA ILE A 42 -25.70 -13.47 -41.96
C ILE A 42 -25.86 -12.72 -40.64
N ALA A 43 -24.75 -12.39 -40.00
CA ALA A 43 -24.75 -11.58 -38.79
C ALA A 43 -24.71 -10.10 -39.14
N LYS A 44 -25.72 -9.33 -38.69
CA LYS A 44 -25.80 -7.87 -38.92
C LYS A 44 -25.60 -7.06 -37.64
N ASP A 45 -25.92 -7.67 -36.50
CA ASP A 45 -25.78 -7.08 -35.18
C ASP A 45 -25.28 -8.10 -34.15
N SER A 46 -25.09 -7.65 -32.91
CA SER A 46 -24.61 -8.52 -31.83
C SER A 46 -25.55 -9.70 -31.51
N LEU A 47 -26.87 -9.55 -31.69
CA LEU A 47 -27.80 -10.64 -31.44
C LEU A 47 -27.67 -11.71 -32.53
N ASP A 48 -27.56 -11.29 -33.80
CA ASP A 48 -27.32 -12.22 -34.90
C ASP A 48 -25.97 -12.93 -34.77
N GLU A 49 -24.93 -12.26 -34.25
CA GLU A 49 -23.64 -12.90 -33.93
C GLU A 49 -23.81 -14.02 -32.87
N TRP A 50 -24.59 -13.76 -31.81
CA TRP A 50 -24.95 -14.77 -30.81
C TRP A 50 -25.74 -15.92 -31.42
N ILE A 51 -26.74 -15.63 -32.25
CA ILE A 51 -27.54 -16.66 -32.94
C ILE A 51 -26.66 -17.49 -33.88
N TYR A 52 -25.75 -16.85 -34.61
CA TYR A 52 -24.79 -17.52 -35.47
C TYR A 52 -23.89 -18.47 -34.67
N PHE A 53 -23.34 -18.01 -33.55
CA PHE A 53 -22.52 -18.84 -32.66
C PHE A 53 -23.32 -20.00 -32.07
N LEU A 54 -24.53 -19.78 -31.56
CA LEU A 54 -25.36 -20.85 -31.01
C LEU A 54 -25.79 -21.89 -32.06
N LYS A 55 -25.86 -21.49 -33.33
CA LYS A 55 -26.21 -22.37 -34.44
C LYS A 55 -25.02 -23.14 -35.00
N ASN A 56 -23.86 -22.50 -35.12
CA ASN A 56 -22.70 -23.03 -35.85
C ASN A 56 -21.50 -23.35 -34.95
N GLU A 57 -21.55 -22.98 -33.67
CA GLU A 57 -20.46 -23.10 -32.68
C GLU A 57 -19.15 -22.41 -33.11
N GLN A 58 -19.26 -21.42 -33.99
CA GLN A 58 -18.14 -20.69 -34.58
C GLN A 58 -18.29 -19.19 -34.35
N ILE A 59 -17.15 -18.55 -34.10
CA ILE A 59 -17.03 -17.10 -33.99
C ILE A 59 -16.17 -16.66 -35.17
N LYS A 60 -16.69 -15.75 -36.01
CA LYS A 60 -15.90 -15.13 -37.07
C LYS A 60 -15.04 -14.01 -36.48
N GLU A 61 -13.91 -13.71 -37.12
CA GLU A 61 -12.95 -12.70 -36.64
C GLU A 61 -13.57 -11.29 -36.49
N ASP A 62 -14.58 -10.98 -37.30
CA ASP A 62 -15.30 -9.70 -37.30
C ASP A 62 -16.38 -9.58 -36.22
N PHE A 63 -16.66 -10.64 -35.45
CA PHE A 63 -17.68 -10.62 -34.41
C PHE A 63 -17.23 -9.81 -33.18
N THR A 64 -18.11 -8.93 -32.71
CA THR A 64 -17.82 -7.96 -31.64
C THR A 64 -18.73 -8.09 -30.42
N ALA A 65 -19.68 -9.03 -30.44
CA ALA A 65 -20.65 -9.24 -29.37
C ALA A 65 -19.95 -9.51 -28.04
N ARG A 66 -20.32 -8.71 -27.04
CA ARG A 66 -19.78 -8.82 -25.69
C ARG A 66 -20.08 -10.19 -25.10
N GLY A 67 -19.06 -10.85 -24.54
CA GLY A 67 -19.18 -12.14 -23.87
C GLY A 67 -19.13 -13.36 -24.80
N LEU A 68 -19.14 -13.17 -26.13
CA LEU A 68 -19.17 -14.29 -27.08
C LEU A 68 -17.94 -15.19 -26.97
N ARG A 69 -16.75 -14.60 -26.77
CA ARG A 69 -15.50 -15.35 -26.57
C ARG A 69 -15.52 -16.19 -25.29
N GLN A 70 -16.03 -15.63 -24.19
CA GLN A 70 -16.16 -16.34 -22.92
C GLN A 70 -17.17 -17.49 -23.02
N ALA A 71 -18.25 -17.30 -23.78
CA ALA A 71 -19.21 -18.36 -24.04
C ALA A 71 -18.61 -19.49 -24.90
N LYS A 72 -17.75 -19.16 -25.88
CA LYS A 72 -16.98 -20.16 -26.63
C LYS A 72 -16.05 -20.95 -25.72
N GLU A 73 -15.25 -20.29 -24.88
CA GLU A 73 -14.39 -20.99 -23.91
C GLU A 73 -15.21 -21.91 -22.99
N THR A 74 -16.36 -21.45 -22.51
CA THR A 74 -17.27 -22.25 -21.69
C THR A 74 -17.79 -23.47 -22.45
N LEU A 75 -18.21 -23.28 -23.70
CA LEU A 75 -18.68 -24.37 -24.56
C LEU A 75 -17.57 -25.37 -24.85
N ASP A 76 -16.34 -24.90 -25.10
CA ASP A 76 -15.17 -25.75 -25.33
C ASP A 76 -14.91 -26.63 -24.10
N VAL A 77 -14.99 -26.08 -22.87
CA VAL A 77 -14.89 -26.86 -21.62
C VAL A 77 -16.06 -27.83 -21.45
N LEU A 78 -17.29 -27.45 -21.79
CA LEU A 78 -18.45 -28.34 -21.70
C LEU A 78 -18.37 -29.52 -22.67
N LYS A 79 -17.69 -29.35 -23.80
CA LYS A 79 -17.50 -30.39 -24.82
C LYS A 79 -16.31 -31.31 -24.54
N MET A 80 -15.47 -30.98 -23.57
CA MET A 80 -14.35 -31.84 -23.17
C MET A 80 -14.84 -33.22 -22.73
N ASN A 81 -14.12 -34.25 -23.17
CA ASN A 81 -14.28 -35.58 -22.60
C ASN A 81 -13.65 -35.67 -21.19
N GLU A 82 -13.84 -36.77 -20.49
CA GLU A 82 -13.35 -36.96 -19.12
C GLU A 82 -11.83 -36.78 -18.99
N GLN A 83 -11.05 -37.27 -19.95
CA GLN A 83 -9.60 -37.15 -19.95
C GLN A 83 -9.16 -35.69 -20.18
N GLU A 84 -9.78 -35.01 -21.15
CA GLU A 84 -9.52 -33.60 -21.44
C GLU A 84 -9.89 -32.70 -20.27
N ARG A 85 -11.04 -32.96 -19.64
CA ARG A 85 -11.50 -32.23 -18.45
C ARG A 85 -10.54 -32.44 -17.28
N SER A 86 -10.12 -33.67 -17.01
CA SER A 86 -9.16 -33.96 -15.94
C SER A 86 -7.82 -33.26 -16.16
N ALA A 87 -7.31 -33.25 -17.40
CA ALA A 87 -6.08 -32.54 -17.74
C ALA A 87 -6.24 -31.01 -17.59
N TYR A 88 -7.38 -30.46 -17.98
CA TYR A 88 -7.70 -29.04 -17.81
C TYR A 88 -7.76 -28.65 -16.32
N GLU A 89 -8.49 -29.41 -15.50
CA GLU A 89 -8.62 -29.18 -14.06
C GLU A 89 -7.25 -29.26 -13.37
N TYR A 90 -6.43 -30.25 -13.70
CA TYR A 90 -5.06 -30.37 -13.20
C TYR A 90 -4.21 -29.16 -13.57
N HIS A 91 -4.28 -28.69 -14.83
CA HIS A 91 -3.56 -27.49 -15.25
C HIS A 91 -4.01 -26.24 -14.49
N GLN A 92 -5.32 -26.06 -14.26
CA GLN A 92 -5.83 -24.96 -13.43
C GLN A 92 -5.32 -25.05 -11.99
N GLU A 93 -5.31 -26.26 -11.41
CA GLU A 93 -4.77 -26.49 -10.06
C GLU A 93 -3.29 -26.13 -9.98
N GLN A 94 -2.48 -26.50 -10.97
CA GLN A 94 -1.06 -26.13 -11.02
C GLN A 94 -0.87 -24.61 -11.07
N LEU A 95 -1.62 -23.90 -11.91
CA LEU A 95 -1.56 -22.43 -11.96
C LEU A 95 -1.94 -21.79 -10.62
N HIS A 96 -2.97 -22.30 -9.96
CA HIS A 96 -3.37 -21.84 -8.63
C HIS A 96 -2.30 -22.12 -7.58
N TYR A 97 -1.69 -23.31 -7.62
CA TYR A 97 -0.61 -23.68 -6.72
C TYR A 97 0.61 -22.79 -6.91
N GLU A 98 1.05 -22.57 -8.15
CA GLU A 98 2.16 -21.68 -8.47
C GLU A 98 1.89 -20.24 -7.99
N ALA A 99 0.68 -19.72 -8.25
CA ALA A 99 0.28 -18.40 -7.77
C ALA A 99 0.30 -18.32 -6.24
N SER A 100 -0.22 -19.35 -5.56
CA SER A 100 -0.23 -19.43 -4.10
C SER A 100 1.18 -19.54 -3.51
N ILE A 101 2.09 -20.26 -4.15
CA ILE A 101 3.50 -20.36 -3.74
C ILE A 101 4.19 -19.02 -3.94
N TYR A 102 4.00 -18.38 -5.08
CA TYR A 102 4.56 -17.05 -5.34
C TYR A 102 4.07 -16.04 -4.30
N GLU A 103 2.75 -15.99 -4.06
CA GLU A 103 2.16 -15.08 -3.10
C GLU A 103 2.66 -15.35 -1.68
N SER A 104 2.62 -16.60 -1.22
CA SER A 104 3.04 -16.94 0.14
C SER A 104 4.54 -16.74 0.37
N SER A 105 5.39 -17.28 -0.50
CA SER A 105 6.84 -17.29 -0.29
C SER A 105 7.49 -15.93 -0.59
N TYR A 106 7.18 -15.32 -1.74
CA TYR A 106 7.81 -14.07 -2.14
C TYR A 106 7.31 -12.89 -1.31
N ILE A 107 6.00 -12.80 -1.04
CA ILE A 107 5.45 -11.70 -0.24
C ILE A 107 5.90 -11.82 1.21
N ALA A 108 5.87 -13.02 1.81
CA ALA A 108 6.34 -13.20 3.18
C ALA A 108 7.82 -12.82 3.31
N ALA A 109 8.70 -13.32 2.44
CA ALA A 109 10.12 -12.99 2.45
C ALA A 109 10.38 -11.49 2.27
N LYS A 110 9.63 -10.82 1.37
CA LYS A 110 9.76 -9.38 1.14
C LYS A 110 9.27 -8.56 2.35
N LEU A 111 8.20 -8.98 3.01
CA LEU A 111 7.69 -8.34 4.21
C LEU A 111 8.67 -8.49 5.37
N GLU A 112 9.23 -9.69 5.57
CA GLU A 112 10.24 -9.99 6.59
C GLU A 112 11.51 -9.18 6.37
N GLY A 113 12.10 -9.20 5.17
CA GLY A 113 13.30 -8.41 4.87
C GLY A 113 13.09 -6.90 5.01
N LYS A 114 11.88 -6.39 4.73
CA LYS A 114 11.55 -4.97 4.98
C LYS A 114 11.41 -4.67 6.48
N ALA A 115 10.86 -5.59 7.25
CA ALA A 115 10.72 -5.45 8.70
C ALA A 115 12.09 -5.49 9.39
N GLU A 116 12.95 -6.44 9.02
CA GLU A 116 14.32 -6.56 9.50
C GLU A 116 15.14 -5.32 9.15
N GLY A 117 15.19 -4.91 7.88
CA GLY A 117 15.94 -3.72 7.48
C GLY A 117 15.47 -2.43 8.17
N LYS A 118 14.18 -2.31 8.48
CA LYS A 118 13.66 -1.17 9.27
C LYS A 118 14.08 -1.26 10.74
N ALA A 119 14.10 -2.46 11.31
CA ALA A 119 14.51 -2.68 12.69
C ALA A 119 16.01 -2.41 12.86
N GLU A 120 16.85 -2.96 11.97
CA GLU A 120 18.29 -2.75 11.94
C GLU A 120 18.63 -1.27 11.74
N GLY A 121 18.09 -0.62 10.71
CA GLY A 121 18.37 0.80 10.47
C GLY A 121 17.95 1.72 11.63
N LYS A 122 16.87 1.37 12.34
CA LYS A 122 16.46 2.10 13.55
C LYS A 122 17.40 1.83 14.74
N ALA A 123 17.89 0.60 14.88
CA ALA A 123 18.82 0.24 15.94
C ALA A 123 20.19 0.91 15.72
N GLU A 124 20.72 0.82 14.50
CA GLU A 124 21.98 1.45 14.10
C GLU A 124 21.91 2.97 14.25
N GLY A 125 20.90 3.63 13.69
CA GLY A 125 20.78 5.09 13.80
C GLY A 125 20.63 5.58 15.26
N LYS A 126 19.99 4.78 16.13
CA LYS A 126 19.91 5.08 17.56
C LYS A 126 21.24 4.87 18.28
N ALA A 127 22.00 3.84 17.90
CA ALA A 127 23.31 3.55 18.48
C ALA A 127 24.32 4.63 18.08
N GLU A 128 24.36 4.98 16.80
CA GLU A 128 25.23 6.01 16.23
C GLU A 128 24.92 7.38 16.85
N GLY A 129 23.66 7.82 16.83
CA GLY A 129 23.29 9.12 17.42
C GLY A 129 23.56 9.19 18.93
N LYS A 130 23.47 8.08 19.66
CA LYS A 130 23.85 8.03 21.08
C LYS A 130 25.36 8.08 21.29
N ALA A 131 26.14 7.46 20.41
CA ALA A 131 27.60 7.48 20.46
C ALA A 131 28.13 8.88 20.13
N GLU A 132 27.63 9.49 19.05
CA GLU A 132 27.99 10.84 18.62
C GLU A 132 27.63 11.87 19.68
N GLY A 133 26.38 11.90 20.15
CA GLY A 133 25.96 12.85 21.19
C GLY A 133 26.72 12.70 22.51
N LYS A 134 27.17 11.49 22.86
CA LYS A 134 28.02 11.27 24.04
C LYS A 134 29.45 11.77 23.80
N ALA A 135 29.98 11.62 22.60
CA ALA A 135 31.31 12.10 22.24
C ALA A 135 31.34 13.63 22.21
N GLU A 136 30.38 14.27 21.54
CA GLU A 136 30.25 15.72 21.49
C GLU A 136 30.04 16.32 22.89
N GLY A 137 29.08 15.81 23.67
CA GLY A 137 28.83 16.31 25.02
C GLY A 137 30.03 16.14 25.96
N LYS A 138 30.85 15.10 25.77
CA LYS A 138 32.09 14.92 26.53
C LYS A 138 33.16 15.93 26.09
N ALA A 139 33.32 16.17 24.79
CA ALA A 139 34.29 17.13 24.27
C ALA A 139 33.95 18.56 24.72
N GLU A 140 32.69 18.96 24.57
CA GLU A 140 32.20 20.27 25.00
C GLU A 140 32.34 20.45 26.52
N GLY A 141 32.00 19.42 27.30
CA GLY A 141 32.15 19.45 28.75
C GLY A 141 33.60 19.60 29.23
N ILE A 142 34.58 19.00 28.52
CA ILE A 142 36.01 19.15 28.82
C ILE A 142 36.44 20.59 28.55
N LEU A 143 36.11 21.15 27.38
CA LEU A 143 36.48 22.52 27.02
C LEU A 143 35.93 23.54 28.02
N ILE A 144 34.63 23.47 28.34
CA ILE A 144 34.01 24.38 29.32
C ILE A 144 34.63 24.19 30.71
N GLY A 145 34.99 22.96 31.06
CA GLY A 145 35.63 22.64 32.34
C GLY A 145 37.04 23.23 32.45
N GLU A 146 37.85 23.13 31.39
CA GLU A 146 39.20 23.68 31.30
C GLU A 146 39.16 25.21 31.36
N ASP A 147 38.31 25.87 30.57
CA ASP A 147 38.17 27.33 30.56
C ASP A 147 37.78 27.87 31.95
N ARG A 148 36.76 27.27 32.58
CA ARG A 148 36.35 27.63 33.95
C ARG A 148 37.42 27.33 34.99
N GLY A 149 38.22 26.29 34.78
CA GLY A 149 39.33 25.92 35.66
C GLY A 149 40.45 26.95 35.60
N ILE A 150 40.83 27.37 34.40
CA ILE A 150 41.84 28.42 34.16
C ILE A 150 41.37 29.74 34.77
N GLU A 151 40.13 30.18 34.51
CA GLU A 151 39.58 31.42 35.05
C GLU A 151 39.60 31.43 36.59
N LYS A 152 39.13 30.35 37.22
CA LYS A 152 39.19 30.21 38.69
C LYS A 152 40.62 30.20 39.22
N GLY A 153 41.54 29.53 38.53
CA GLY A 153 42.96 29.49 38.90
C GLY A 153 43.60 30.87 38.88
N ILE A 154 43.33 31.66 37.84
CA ILE A 154 43.79 33.05 37.71
C ILE A 154 43.25 33.90 38.88
N LEU A 155 41.95 33.80 39.18
CA LEU A 155 41.33 34.55 40.28
C LEU A 155 41.91 34.18 41.66
N ILE A 156 42.11 32.89 41.93
CA ILE A 156 42.73 32.43 43.19
C ILE A 156 44.16 32.96 43.31
N THR A 157 44.92 32.91 42.21
CA THR A 157 46.30 33.40 42.18
C THR A 157 46.36 34.90 42.42
N ALA A 158 45.53 35.69 41.74
CA ALA A 158 45.43 37.13 41.93
C ALA A 158 45.06 37.50 43.38
N LYS A 159 44.11 36.77 43.98
CA LYS A 159 43.72 36.96 45.38
C LYS A 159 44.87 36.70 46.36
N ASN A 160 45.61 35.62 46.15
CA ASN A 160 46.77 35.27 46.98
C ASN A 160 47.89 36.32 46.84
N MET A 161 48.15 36.81 45.63
CA MET A 161 49.14 37.87 45.38
C MET A 161 48.76 39.19 46.05
N LYS A 162 47.47 39.57 46.02
CA LYS A 162 46.94 40.75 46.71
C LYS A 162 47.12 40.63 48.22
N GLN A 163 46.81 39.47 48.79
CA GLN A 163 47.02 39.20 50.22
C GLN A 163 48.50 39.23 50.62
N ALA A 164 49.40 38.87 49.72
CA ALA A 164 50.85 38.95 49.92
C ALA A 164 51.41 40.39 49.80
N GLY A 165 50.57 41.39 49.53
CA GLY A 165 50.98 42.80 49.44
C GLY A 165 51.63 43.18 48.11
N ILE A 166 51.48 42.36 47.07
CA ILE A 166 51.98 42.69 45.73
C ILE A 166 51.13 43.84 45.14
N PRO A 167 51.75 44.88 44.54
CA PRO A 167 51.00 46.00 43.94
C PRO A 167 50.03 45.55 42.86
N ALA A 168 48.84 46.16 42.83
CA ALA A 168 47.76 45.81 41.89
C ALA A 168 48.18 45.91 40.41
N ALA A 169 49.09 46.84 40.08
CA ALA A 169 49.65 46.97 38.73
C ALA A 169 50.42 45.73 38.29
N THR A 170 51.23 45.14 39.19
CA THR A 170 52.00 43.93 38.92
C THR A 170 51.10 42.70 38.84
N ILE A 171 50.04 42.65 39.65
CA ILE A 171 49.04 41.56 39.57
C ILE A 171 48.29 41.62 38.24
N ALA A 172 47.90 42.82 37.80
CA ALA A 172 47.23 43.03 36.51
C ALA A 172 48.10 42.59 35.32
N GLU A 173 49.39 42.91 35.36
CA GLU A 173 50.35 42.50 34.33
C GLU A 173 50.52 40.97 34.24
N VAL A 174 50.60 40.28 35.38
CA VAL A 174 50.86 38.83 35.42
C VAL A 174 49.61 37.99 35.15
N THR A 175 48.44 38.46 35.60
CA THR A 175 47.19 37.68 35.56
C THR A 175 46.27 38.07 34.39
N GLY A 176 46.54 39.20 33.73
CA GLY A 176 45.69 39.76 32.67
C GLY A 176 44.37 40.33 33.16
N LEU A 177 44.12 40.36 34.48
CA LEU A 177 42.93 40.98 35.08
C LEU A 177 43.06 42.50 35.07
N SER A 178 41.93 43.20 34.89
CA SER A 178 41.88 44.64 35.06
C SER A 178 42.10 45.05 36.53
N ILE A 179 42.65 46.24 36.75
CA ILE A 179 42.86 46.78 38.10
C ILE A 179 41.54 46.81 38.89
N ALA A 180 40.43 47.18 38.24
CA ALA A 180 39.10 47.16 38.84
C ALA A 180 38.66 45.75 39.30
N GLN A 181 38.93 44.71 38.51
CA GLN A 181 38.66 43.32 38.90
C GLN A 181 39.51 42.90 40.10
N ILE A 182 40.79 43.31 40.15
CA ILE A 182 41.69 42.99 41.26
C ILE A 182 41.30 43.72 42.54
N GLU A 183 40.82 44.96 42.45
CA GLU A 183 40.33 45.71 43.60
C GLU A 183 39.07 45.07 44.22
N LEU A 184 38.26 44.40 43.41
CA LEU A 184 37.06 43.65 43.81
C LEU A 184 37.33 42.26 44.43
N LEU A 185 38.54 41.71 44.32
CA LEU A 185 38.95 40.40 44.89
C LEU A 185 39.25 40.42 46.39
#